data_AF-A0A4S0NF29-F1
#
_entry.id   AF-A0A4S0NF29-F1
#
_cell.length_a   1.000
_cell.length_b   1.000
_cell.length_c   1.000
_cell.angle_alpha   90.00
_cell.angle_beta   90.00
_cell.angle_gamma   90.00
#
_symmetry.space_group_name_H-M   'P 1'
#
loop_
_entity.id
_entity.type
_entity.pdbx_description
1 polymer ?
#
loop_
_entity_poly.entity_id
_entity_poly.type
_entity_poly.pdbx_seq_one_letter_code
_entity_poly.pdbx_strand_id
1 'polypeptide(L)'
;MASTRNPPEQGSSEHRRQHRQRVLKGGTIIAGIQNSEVSCTLRNQNAGGAELKVAPESRVPDQFLLYVPVDGVAYRAQVRWRRNDRVGVQFTGTEPKPRLHYG
;
A
#
# COMPACT_ATOMS: atom_id res chain seq x y z
N MET A 1 -53.59 -8.34 12.19
CA MET A 1 -53.11 -9.10 11.01
C MET A 1 -53.09 -8.16 9.81
N ALA A 2 -51.98 -7.45 9.57
CA ALA A 2 -51.68 -6.80 8.28
C ALA A 2 -50.19 -6.43 8.26
N SER A 3 -49.50 -6.97 7.26
CA SER A 3 -48.07 -6.88 7.01
C SER A 3 -47.58 -5.46 6.72
N THR A 4 -46.36 -5.14 7.12
CA THR A 4 -45.46 -4.30 6.33
C THR A 4 -44.09 -4.96 6.35
N ARG A 5 -43.72 -5.54 5.20
CA ARG A 5 -42.36 -5.98 4.90
C ARG A 5 -41.57 -4.71 4.55
N ASN A 6 -40.62 -4.31 5.38
CA ASN A 6 -39.60 -3.36 4.93
C ASN A 6 -38.46 -4.14 4.27
N PRO A 7 -38.04 -3.77 3.04
CA PRO A 7 -36.93 -4.41 2.34
C PRO A 7 -35.58 -4.05 3.00
N PRO A 8 -34.54 -4.89 2.84
CA PRO A 8 -33.18 -4.53 3.22
C PRO A 8 -32.62 -3.54 2.20
N GLU A 9 -32.41 -2.28 2.61
CA GLU A 9 -31.73 -1.29 1.78
C GLU A 9 -30.23 -1.60 1.67
N GLN A 10 -29.95 -2.32 0.60
CA GLN A 10 -28.75 -2.39 -0.23
C GLN A 10 -27.64 -1.36 0.08
N GLY A 11 -26.50 -1.88 0.56
CA GLY A 11 -25.22 -1.74 -0.13
C GLY A 11 -24.76 -0.34 -0.55
N SER A 12 -24.46 0.54 0.41
CA SER A 12 -23.43 1.55 0.16
C SER A 12 -22.08 0.85 0.19
N SER A 13 -21.68 0.36 -0.99
CA SER A 13 -20.29 0.02 -1.27
C SER A 13 -19.49 1.30 -1.09
N GLU A 14 -19.10 1.58 0.14
CA GLU A 14 -18.23 2.68 0.56
C GLU A 14 -16.83 2.43 0.00
N HIS A 15 -16.73 2.37 -1.31
CA HIS A 15 -15.51 2.55 -2.08
C HIS A 15 -15.17 4.05 -2.10
N ARG A 16 -15.32 4.69 -0.94
CA ARG A 16 -14.72 5.97 -0.61
C ARG A 16 -13.23 5.69 -0.60
N ARG A 17 -12.63 5.71 -1.79
CA ARG A 17 -11.21 5.85 -2.01
C ARG A 17 -10.80 7.03 -1.16
N GLN A 18 -10.30 6.78 0.05
CA GLN A 18 -9.96 7.83 1.01
C GLN A 18 -9.12 8.88 0.27
N HIS A 19 -9.40 10.16 0.48
CA HIS A 19 -8.69 11.26 -0.18
C HIS A 19 -7.18 11.03 -0.06
N ARG A 20 -6.52 10.75 -1.19
CA ARG A 20 -5.09 10.50 -1.22
C ARG A 20 -4.39 11.84 -1.21
N GLN A 21 -3.72 12.17 -0.11
CA GLN A 21 -2.88 13.35 -0.09
C GLN A 21 -1.68 13.10 -1.00
N ARG A 22 -1.38 14.08 -1.85
CA ARG A 22 -0.15 14.06 -2.65
C ARG A 22 1.02 14.21 -1.69
N VAL A 23 1.96 13.28 -1.77
CA VAL A 23 3.17 13.28 -0.95
C VAL A 23 4.36 13.02 -1.86
N LEU A 24 5.54 13.46 -1.42
CA LEU A 24 6.82 13.08 -1.99
C LEU A 24 7.64 12.48 -0.84
N LYS A 25 7.49 11.18 -0.62
CA LYS A 25 8.25 10.44 0.40
C LYS A 25 9.13 9.41 -0.29
N GLY A 26 10.38 9.30 0.15
CA GLY A 26 11.19 8.13 -0.18
C GLY A 26 10.65 6.90 0.53
N GLY A 27 10.75 5.75 -0.11
CA GLY A 27 10.43 4.47 0.51
C GLY A 27 11.31 3.34 -0.04
N THR A 28 11.42 2.27 0.72
CA THR A 28 12.15 1.07 0.33
C THR A 28 11.20 -0.12 0.38
N ILE A 29 11.07 -0.81 -0.76
CA ILE A 29 10.37 -2.09 -0.85
C ILE A 29 11.36 -3.17 -0.42
N ILE A 30 11.00 -3.94 0.61
CA ILE A 30 11.81 -5.03 1.16
C ILE A 30 11.16 -6.34 0.70
N ALA A 31 11.80 -7.01 -0.26
CA ALA A 31 11.31 -8.24 -0.88
C ALA A 31 12.05 -9.47 -0.32
N GLY A 32 11.70 -9.91 0.89
CA GLY A 32 12.04 -11.23 1.43
C GLY A 32 13.54 -11.61 1.50
N ILE A 33 13.78 -12.92 1.66
CA ILE A 33 14.99 -13.57 2.19
C ILE A 33 16.28 -13.28 1.38
N GLN A 34 16.18 -12.86 0.12
CA GLN A 34 17.36 -12.51 -0.70
C GLN A 34 17.75 -11.03 -0.64
N ASN A 35 17.19 -10.26 0.30
CA ASN A 35 17.58 -8.87 0.57
C ASN A 35 17.52 -7.95 -0.66
N SER A 36 16.61 -8.23 -1.59
CA SER A 36 16.39 -7.35 -2.73
C SER A 36 15.57 -6.15 -2.27
N GLU A 37 16.27 -5.04 -2.07
CA GLU A 37 15.67 -3.75 -1.76
C GLU A 37 15.42 -2.98 -3.05
N VAL A 38 14.19 -2.47 -3.20
CA VAL A 38 13.84 -1.61 -4.34
C VAL A 38 13.50 -0.22 -3.82
N SER A 39 14.31 0.76 -4.22
CA SER A 39 14.02 2.17 -3.94
C SER A 39 12.75 2.61 -4.67
N CYS A 40 11.90 3.36 -3.98
CA CYS A 40 10.67 3.90 -4.55
C CYS A 40 10.34 5.28 -4.01
N THR A 41 9.44 5.98 -4.70
CA THR A 41 8.87 7.25 -4.25
C THR A 41 7.37 7.09 -4.09
N LEU A 42 6.84 7.41 -2.91
CA LEU A 42 5.40 7.54 -2.71
C LEU A 42 4.95 8.84 -3.39
N ARG A 43 3.99 8.74 -4.31
CA ARG A 43 3.40 9.88 -5.06
C ARG A 43 2.11 10.38 -4.43
N ASN A 44 1.40 9.48 -3.76
CA ASN A 44 0.21 9.77 -2.98
C ASN A 44 0.03 8.69 -1.91
N GLN A 45 -0.61 9.05 -0.80
CA GLN A 45 -0.83 8.15 0.35
C GLN A 45 -2.15 8.49 1.04
N ASN A 46 -2.83 7.47 1.55
CA ASN A 46 -3.91 7.58 2.54
C ASN A 46 -3.76 6.42 3.55
N ALA A 47 -4.70 6.27 4.50
CA ALA A 47 -4.59 5.20 5.50
C ALA A 47 -4.75 3.79 4.91
N GLY A 48 -5.39 3.67 3.74
CA GLY A 48 -5.58 2.40 3.04
C GLY A 48 -4.48 2.04 2.02
N GLY A 49 -3.62 2.96 1.60
CA GLY A 49 -2.65 2.63 0.56
C GLY A 49 -1.95 3.82 -0.07
N ALA A 50 -1.19 3.52 -1.12
CA ALA A 50 -0.36 4.49 -1.81
C ALA A 50 -0.20 4.18 -3.30
N GLU A 51 0.23 5.20 -4.05
CA GLU A 51 0.85 5.02 -5.36
C GLU A 51 2.37 5.18 -5.21
N LEU A 52 3.10 4.19 -5.70
CA LEU A 52 4.56 4.16 -5.73
C LEU A 52 5.05 4.41 -7.14
N LYS A 53 6.15 5.14 -7.27
CA LYS A 53 7.00 5.18 -8.45
C LYS A 53 8.26 4.36 -8.18
N VAL A 54 8.58 3.41 -9.05
CA VAL A 54 9.74 2.52 -8.98
C VAL A 54 10.58 2.65 -10.25
N ALA A 55 11.80 2.11 -10.29
CA ALA A 55 12.53 2.04 -11.54
C ALA A 55 11.80 1.07 -12.51
N PRO A 56 11.76 1.37 -13.83
CA PRO A 56 11.01 0.56 -14.80
C PRO A 56 11.38 -0.94 -14.84
N GLU A 57 12.63 -1.25 -14.52
CA GLU A 57 13.18 -2.62 -14.48
C GLU A 57 13.03 -3.31 -13.12
N SER A 58 12.50 -2.62 -12.11
CA SER A 58 12.35 -3.18 -10.76
C SER A 58 11.31 -4.30 -10.72
N ARG A 59 11.72 -5.46 -10.19
CA ARG A 59 10.80 -6.57 -9.90
C ARG A 59 10.12 -6.34 -8.55
N VAL A 60 8.89 -5.85 -8.57
CA VAL A 60 8.07 -5.64 -7.36
C VAL A 60 7.17 -6.86 -7.11
N PRO A 61 7.38 -7.63 -6.02
CA PRO A 61 6.51 -8.76 -5.70
C PRO A 61 5.07 -8.32 -5.38
N ASP A 62 4.12 -9.25 -5.42
CA ASP A 62 2.70 -8.95 -5.15
C ASP A 62 2.44 -8.59 -3.67
N GLN A 63 3.31 -9.04 -2.76
CA GLN A 63 3.27 -8.70 -1.34
C GLN A 63 4.68 -8.35 -0.86
N PHE A 64 4.80 -7.29 -0.06
CA PHE A 64 6.09 -6.83 0.47
C PHE A 64 5.92 -5.92 1.68
N LEU A 65 7.04 -5.60 2.32
CA LEU A 65 7.12 -4.51 3.28
C LEU A 65 7.60 -3.23 2.59
N LEU A 66 6.87 -2.14 2.81
CA LEU A 66 7.25 -0.80 2.37
C LEU A 66 7.72 -0.01 3.59
N TYR A 67 9.03 0.17 3.73
CA TYR A 67 9.57 1.07 4.75
C TYR A 67 9.54 2.52 4.27
N VAL A 68 8.98 3.41 5.08
CA VAL A 68 8.91 4.85 4.80
C VAL A 68 9.67 5.58 5.91
N PRO A 69 10.91 6.06 5.66
CA PRO A 69 11.78 6.61 6.70
C PRO A 69 11.17 7.78 7.47
N VAL A 70 10.48 8.69 6.76
CA VAL A 70 9.83 9.86 7.36
C VAL A 70 8.64 9.50 8.26
N ASP A 71 7.99 8.36 8.01
CA ASP A 71 6.89 7.87 8.84
C ASP A 71 7.41 6.96 9.98
N GLY A 72 8.70 6.56 9.93
CA GLY A 72 9.32 5.67 10.93
C GLY A 72 8.75 4.25 10.97
N VAL A 73 7.94 3.85 9.97
CA VAL A 73 7.15 2.61 9.97
C VAL A 73 7.32 1.81 8.69
N ALA A 74 7.14 0.49 8.79
CA ALA A 74 7.03 -0.40 7.63
C ALA A 74 5.55 -0.80 7.43
N TYR A 75 5.04 -0.61 6.21
CA TYR A 75 3.69 -1.02 5.82
C TYR A 75 3.73 -2.40 5.16
N ARG A 76 2.88 -3.33 5.61
CA ARG A 76 2.58 -4.54 4.83
C ARG A 76 1.73 -4.14 3.63
N ALA A 77 2.27 -4.28 2.44
CA ALA A 77 1.66 -3.81 1.21
C ALA A 77 1.31 -4.97 0.27
N GLN A 78 0.16 -4.86 -0.38
CA GLN A 78 -0.23 -5.74 -1.49
C GLN A 78 -0.44 -4.93 -2.75
N VAL A 79 0.09 -5.41 -3.88
CA VAL A 79 -0.13 -4.81 -5.19
C VAL A 79 -1.60 -4.93 -5.58
N ARG A 80 -2.19 -3.82 -6.04
CA ARG A 80 -3.56 -3.76 -6.57
C ARG A 80 -3.59 -3.48 -8.05
N TRP A 81 -2.58 -2.79 -8.58
CA TRP A 81 -2.41 -2.54 -10.01
C TRP A 81 -0.96 -2.14 -10.31
N ARG A 82 -0.54 -2.36 -11.57
CA ARG A 82 0.75 -1.93 -12.12
C ARG A 82 0.49 -1.18 -13.44
N ARG A 83 1.17 -0.06 -13.67
CA ARG A 83 1.10 0.71 -14.92
C ARG A 83 2.42 1.45 -15.14
N ASN A 84 3.20 1.04 -16.15
CA ASN A 84 4.55 1.55 -16.40
C ASN A 84 5.43 1.45 -15.13
N ASP A 85 6.10 2.54 -14.76
CA ASP A 85 6.91 2.72 -13.55
C ASP A 85 6.09 2.90 -12.26
N ARG A 86 4.76 2.72 -12.31
CA ARG A 86 3.87 2.97 -11.17
C ARG A 86 3.21 1.70 -10.67
N VAL A 87 3.13 1.61 -9.34
CA VAL A 87 2.49 0.51 -8.63
C VAL A 87 1.51 1.08 -7.61
N GLY A 88 0.25 0.68 -7.70
CA GLY A 88 -0.73 0.97 -6.66
C GLY A 88 -0.78 -0.14 -5.63
N VAL A 89 -0.71 0.22 -4.36
CA VAL A 89 -0.72 -0.73 -3.25
C VAL A 89 -1.84 -0.46 -2.26
N GLN A 90 -2.29 -1.54 -1.62
CA GLN A 90 -3.14 -1.53 -0.44
C GLN A 90 -2.28 -1.84 0.79
N PHE A 91 -2.45 -1.05 1.85
CA PHE A 91 -1.88 -1.36 3.15
C PHE A 91 -2.77 -2.38 3.88
N THR A 92 -2.14 -3.42 4.41
CA THR A 92 -2.79 -4.53 5.14
C THR A 92 -2.36 -4.61 6.60
N GLY A 93 -1.39 -3.78 6.99
CA GLY A 93 -0.90 -3.68 8.35
C GLY A 93 0.33 -2.80 8.43
N THR A 94 0.79 -2.56 9.64
CA THR A 94 2.07 -1.91 9.92
C THR A 94 2.89 -2.79 10.84
N GLU A 95 4.21 -2.68 10.75
CA GLU A 95 5.14 -3.30 11.67
C GLU A 95 6.35 -2.37 11.89
N PRO A 96 7.07 -2.52 13.01
CA PRO A 96 8.32 -1.79 13.22
C PRO A 96 9.29 -2.11 12.07
N LYS A 97 10.18 -1.16 11.76
CA LYS A 97 11.25 -1.38 10.78
C LYS A 97 11.94 -2.70 11.12
N PRO A 98 12.01 -3.66 10.18
CA PRO A 98 12.69 -4.92 10.46
C PRO A 98 14.13 -4.62 10.87
N ARG A 99 14.53 -5.14 12.03
CA ARG A 99 15.90 -5.09 12.56
C ARG A 99 16.79 -6.07 11.79
N LEU A 100 16.80 -5.99 10.47
CA LEU A 100 17.81 -6.71 9.69
C LEU A 100 19.13 -6.01 10.02
N HIS A 101 20.06 -6.73 10.66
CA HIS A 101 21.47 -6.33 10.70
C HIS A 101 21.97 -6.45 9.25
N TYR A 102 21.85 -5.35 8.52
CA TYR A 102 22.65 -5.14 7.31
C TYR A 102 24.07 -4.96 7.83
N GLY A 103 24.94 -5.93 7.51
CA GLY A 103 26.31 -6.01 8.04
C GLY A 103 27.12 -4.73 7.88
#